data_AF-A0A6J1GT37-F1
#
_entry.id   AF-A0A6J1GT37-F1
#
_cell.length_a   1.000
_cell.length_b   1.000
_cell.length_c   1.000
_cell.angle_alpha   90.00
_cell.angle_beta   90.00
_cell.angle_gamma   90.00
#
_symmetry.space_group_name_H-M   'P 1'
#
loop_
_entity.id
_entity.type
_entity.pdbx_description
1 polymer ?
#
loop_
_entity_poly.entity_id
_entity_poly.type
_entity_poly.pdbx_seq_one_letter_code
_entity_poly.pdbx_strand_id
1 'polypeptide(L)'
;MVAALIPCCLNFTPKLGHFNRPLIHAAVCKNHRGARLKSCGVARPQILSPAFGEEDGLRVFVLSDLHTDYEENMNWINCLSSVKYRDDVLLVAGDVAETYSNFVSTMALLKDKFERVFFVPGNHDLWCRREGDNYLDSLEKMSNLYDACSSLGVDTNPAILNGLGIVPLFSWYHESFDTEMDIEGIRVPSLEMVCKDFHACKWPADLSNEGTSLALFFDAMNEKNHLMIEEIQRTCSQIITFSHFVPRLELCPEKRMLFYPKLPKIIGSDYLEHRIRSIHRRSKESISGCHVFGHTHFCWDHTLDGIRYVQAPLAYPRERKRRMNGGEDWLPFCIYCNGRSDGS
;
A
#
# COMPACT_ATOMS: atom_id res chain seq x y z
N MET A 1 -69.84 7.26 -16.00
CA MET A 1 -69.13 8.13 -16.95
C MET A 1 -67.64 7.80 -16.81
N VAL A 2 -66.97 6.94 -17.58
CA VAL A 2 -66.85 6.77 -19.06
C VAL A 2 -66.53 8.12 -19.70
N ALA A 3 -65.39 8.37 -20.37
CA ALA A 3 -64.50 7.54 -21.20
C ALA A 3 -63.01 7.91 -20.94
N ALA A 4 -61.95 7.08 -21.03
CA ALA A 4 -61.55 6.03 -21.97
C ALA A 4 -61.21 6.52 -23.39
N LEU A 5 -59.92 6.72 -23.68
CA LEU A 5 -59.36 6.74 -25.03
C LEU A 5 -57.98 6.08 -25.06
N ILE A 6 -57.94 4.92 -25.72
CA ILE A 6 -56.81 4.13 -26.23
C ILE A 6 -56.54 4.61 -27.67
N PRO A 7 -55.29 4.73 -28.13
CA PRO A 7 -54.77 3.80 -29.16
C PRO A 7 -53.24 3.61 -29.07
N CYS A 8 -52.55 2.64 -29.64
CA CYS A 8 -52.82 1.34 -30.27
C CYS A 8 -51.43 0.66 -30.32
N CYS A 9 -51.37 -0.62 -30.01
CA CYS A 9 -50.17 -1.44 -30.14
C CYS A 9 -49.81 -1.62 -31.63
N LEU A 10 -48.53 -1.46 -31.97
CA LEU A 10 -47.93 -2.07 -33.15
C LEU A 10 -46.87 -3.07 -32.69
N ASN A 11 -47.23 -4.34 -32.81
CA ASN A 11 -46.35 -5.49 -32.66
C ASN A 11 -45.27 -5.45 -33.75
N PHE A 12 -44.00 -5.33 -33.36
CA PHE A 12 -42.88 -5.72 -34.20
C PHE A 12 -42.31 -7.03 -33.70
N THR A 13 -42.66 -8.09 -34.41
CA THR A 13 -41.98 -9.38 -34.41
C THR A 13 -40.59 -9.23 -35.04
N PRO A 14 -39.50 -9.69 -34.39
CA PRO A 14 -38.24 -9.89 -35.10
C PRO A 14 -38.38 -11.17 -35.94
N LYS A 15 -38.42 -11.00 -37.26
CA LYS A 15 -38.20 -12.11 -38.21
C LYS A 15 -36.81 -12.71 -37.95
N LEU A 16 -36.76 -14.03 -37.76
CA LEU A 16 -35.53 -14.82 -37.89
C LEU A 16 -34.92 -14.57 -39.27
N GLY A 17 -33.86 -13.77 -39.31
CA GLY A 17 -32.94 -13.67 -40.43
C GLY A 17 -31.71 -14.52 -40.13
N HIS A 18 -31.44 -15.52 -40.97
CA HIS A 18 -30.22 -16.31 -40.94
C HIS A 18 -28.98 -15.40 -40.98
N PHE A 19 -28.23 -15.38 -39.88
CA PHE A 19 -26.84 -14.97 -39.87
C PHE A 19 -25.96 -16.16 -39.53
N ASN A 20 -25.06 -16.46 -40.46
CA ASN A 20 -24.10 -17.55 -40.42
C ASN A 20 -23.25 -17.49 -39.13
N ARG A 21 -23.30 -18.56 -38.34
CA ARG A 21 -22.24 -18.88 -37.36
C ARG A 21 -20.97 -19.22 -38.13
N PRO A 22 -19.81 -18.60 -37.85
CA PRO A 22 -18.55 -19.24 -38.18
C PRO A 22 -18.36 -20.41 -37.21
N LEU A 23 -18.51 -21.62 -37.74
CA LEU A 23 -18.01 -22.84 -37.11
C LEU A 23 -16.49 -22.70 -36.98
N ILE A 24 -15.97 -22.54 -35.76
CA ILE A 24 -14.55 -22.74 -35.48
C ILE A 24 -14.33 -24.26 -35.52
N HIS A 25 -14.12 -24.79 -36.72
CA HIS A 25 -13.54 -26.12 -36.90
C HIS A 25 -12.06 -26.04 -36.55
N ALA A 26 -11.69 -26.73 -35.49
CA ALA A 26 -10.31 -26.99 -35.12
C ALA A 26 -9.60 -27.74 -36.27
N ALA A 27 -8.72 -27.05 -36.98
CA ALA A 27 -7.74 -27.68 -37.84
C ALA A 27 -6.54 -28.10 -36.97
N VAL A 28 -6.47 -29.39 -36.64
CA VAL A 28 -5.27 -30.02 -36.12
C VAL A 28 -4.22 -30.01 -37.24
N CYS A 29 -3.27 -29.09 -37.19
CA CYS A 29 -2.10 -29.13 -38.06
C CYS A 29 -0.87 -29.52 -37.23
N LYS A 30 -0.32 -30.69 -37.58
CA LYS A 30 0.88 -31.28 -36.99
C LYS A 30 2.13 -30.47 -37.34
N ASN A 31 2.98 -30.27 -36.33
CA ASN A 31 4.43 -30.11 -36.38
C ASN A 31 5.05 -29.41 -37.59
N HIS A 32 5.47 -28.15 -37.47
CA HIS A 32 6.70 -27.66 -38.10
C HIS A 32 7.56 -26.92 -37.06
N ARG A 33 8.79 -27.42 -36.90
CA ARG A 33 9.83 -26.89 -36.03
C ARG A 33 10.37 -25.57 -36.60
N GLY A 34 10.64 -24.61 -35.72
CA GLY A 34 11.67 -23.59 -35.92
C GLY A 34 11.29 -22.40 -36.81
N ALA A 35 10.54 -21.44 -36.26
CA ALA A 35 10.57 -20.06 -36.74
C ALA A 35 10.82 -19.12 -35.56
N ARG A 36 12.01 -18.53 -35.54
CA ARG A 36 12.46 -17.55 -34.55
C ARG A 36 11.60 -16.29 -34.74
N LEU A 37 10.62 -16.07 -33.87
CA LEU A 37 9.89 -14.80 -33.78
C LEU A 37 10.94 -13.71 -33.53
N LYS A 38 11.15 -12.84 -34.53
CA LYS A 38 11.92 -11.61 -34.36
C LYS A 38 11.21 -10.79 -33.31
N SER A 39 11.81 -10.64 -32.13
CA SER A 39 11.36 -9.67 -31.14
C SER A 39 11.51 -8.29 -31.77
N CYS A 40 10.41 -7.69 -32.23
CA CYS A 40 10.33 -6.25 -32.37
C CYS A 40 10.48 -5.69 -30.96
N GLY A 41 11.71 -5.34 -30.59
CA GLY A 41 12.01 -4.69 -29.34
C GLY A 41 11.29 -3.35 -29.32
N VAL A 42 10.17 -3.28 -28.62
CA VAL A 42 9.66 -2.01 -28.13
C VAL A 42 10.71 -1.54 -27.13
N ALA A 43 11.62 -0.68 -27.58
CA ALA A 43 12.53 0.02 -26.69
C ALA A 43 11.67 0.83 -25.72
N ARG A 44 11.63 0.37 -24.48
CA ARG A 44 10.83 0.99 -23.42
C ARG A 44 11.52 2.29 -23.02
N PRO A 45 10.79 3.39 -22.80
CA PRO A 45 11.37 4.56 -22.17
C PRO A 45 12.01 4.10 -20.87
N GLN A 46 13.31 4.36 -20.70
CA GLN A 46 13.89 4.28 -19.37
C GLN A 46 13.08 5.25 -18.51
N ILE A 47 12.56 4.77 -17.38
CA ILE A 47 12.19 5.68 -16.30
C ILE A 47 13.53 6.28 -15.90
N LEU A 48 13.81 7.47 -16.43
CA LEU A 48 14.99 8.22 -16.04
C LEU A 48 14.87 8.40 -14.54
N SER A 49 15.78 7.78 -13.78
CA SER A 49 16.13 8.32 -12.48
C SER A 49 16.39 9.80 -12.72
N PRO A 50 15.71 10.72 -12.03
CA PRO A 50 16.05 12.12 -12.18
C PRO A 50 17.55 12.19 -11.87
N ALA A 51 18.31 12.79 -12.79
CA ALA A 51 19.72 13.05 -12.56
C ALA A 51 19.76 14.11 -11.46
N PHE A 52 19.63 13.66 -10.21
CA PHE A 52 19.68 14.52 -9.05
C PHE A 52 21.15 14.88 -8.86
N GLY A 53 21.49 16.08 -9.32
CA GLY A 53 22.66 16.78 -8.83
C GLY A 53 22.58 16.94 -7.31
N GLU A 54 23.71 17.28 -6.69
CA GLU A 54 23.77 17.69 -5.30
C GLU A 54 22.90 18.95 -5.09
N GLU A 55 21.59 18.78 -4.92
CA GLU A 55 20.68 19.86 -4.60
C GLU A 55 20.41 19.89 -3.10
N ASP A 56 20.76 21.02 -2.51
CA ASP A 56 20.56 21.41 -1.12
C ASP A 56 19.05 21.55 -0.84
N GLY A 57 18.40 20.44 -0.50
CA GLY A 57 16.94 20.38 -0.35
C GLY A 57 16.43 19.13 0.36
N LEU A 58 15.32 19.26 1.08
CA LEU A 58 14.68 18.15 1.81
C LEU A 58 14.23 17.07 0.82
N ARG A 59 14.69 15.83 1.00
CA ARG A 59 14.19 14.66 0.26
C ARG A 59 13.47 13.69 1.19
N VAL A 60 12.38 13.12 0.70
CA VAL A 60 11.62 12.08 1.42
C VAL A 60 11.61 10.81 0.59
N PHE A 61 12.16 9.75 1.18
CA PHE A 61 12.18 8.41 0.67
C PHE A 61 11.12 7.55 1.35
N VAL A 62 10.70 6.48 0.69
CA VAL A 62 9.70 5.55 1.22
C VAL A 62 10.12 4.10 1.05
N LEU A 63 9.74 3.29 2.04
CA LEU A 63 9.81 1.83 2.03
C LEU A 63 8.58 1.26 2.75
N SER A 64 8.15 0.08 2.34
CA SER A 64 7.21 -0.78 3.08
C SER A 64 7.62 -2.24 2.96
N ASP A 65 7.02 -3.11 3.77
CA ASP A 65 7.12 -4.56 3.59
C ASP A 65 8.58 -5.04 3.56
N LEU A 66 9.37 -4.61 4.54
CA LEU A 66 10.80 -4.92 4.64
C LEU A 66 11.03 -6.39 4.98
N HIS A 67 10.19 -6.99 5.83
CA HIS A 67 10.26 -8.39 6.22
C HIS A 67 11.68 -8.86 6.58
N THR A 68 12.36 -8.17 7.48
CA THR A 68 13.79 -8.41 7.75
C THR A 68 14.07 -9.68 8.56
N ASP A 69 13.04 -10.44 8.94
CA ASP A 69 13.22 -11.83 9.37
C ASP A 69 13.75 -12.74 8.25
N TYR A 70 13.66 -12.30 6.99
CA TYR A 70 14.44 -12.89 5.91
C TYR A 70 15.84 -12.28 5.89
N GLU A 71 16.85 -13.13 6.07
CA GLU A 71 18.26 -12.72 6.02
C GLU A 71 18.61 -11.95 4.72
N GLU A 72 18.05 -12.36 3.58
CA GLU A 72 18.23 -11.65 2.30
C GLU A 72 17.72 -10.19 2.35
N ASN A 73 16.65 -9.91 3.10
CA ASN A 73 16.12 -8.56 3.28
C ASN A 73 16.91 -7.77 4.32
N MET A 74 17.32 -8.39 5.44
CA MET A 74 18.23 -7.75 6.39
C MET A 74 19.56 -7.36 5.73
N ASN A 75 20.12 -8.23 4.89
CA ASN A 75 21.33 -7.93 4.11
C ASN A 75 21.12 -6.75 3.15
N TRP A 76 19.94 -6.65 2.53
CA TRP A 76 19.59 -5.49 1.70
C TRP A 76 19.62 -4.19 2.51
N ILE A 77 19.04 -4.17 3.71
CA ILE A 77 19.08 -3.01 4.62
C ILE A 77 20.53 -2.66 4.98
N ASN A 78 21.35 -3.65 5.32
CA ASN A 78 22.77 -3.43 5.63
C ASN A 78 23.53 -2.76 4.48
N CYS A 79 23.23 -3.13 3.23
CA CYS A 79 23.88 -2.60 2.04
C CYS A 79 23.44 -1.18 1.65
N LEU A 80 22.39 -0.63 2.26
CA LEU A 80 22.01 0.76 2.03
C LEU A 80 23.14 1.70 2.44
N SER A 81 23.44 2.69 1.59
CA SER A 81 24.52 3.66 1.84
C SER A 81 24.19 4.56 3.03
N SER A 82 25.09 4.63 4.01
CA SER A 82 25.02 5.59 5.12
C SER A 82 25.48 7.00 4.74
N VAL A 83 25.99 7.20 3.52
CA VAL A 83 26.44 8.52 3.03
C VAL A 83 25.39 9.15 2.13
N LYS A 84 24.81 8.37 1.22
CA LYS A 84 23.86 8.87 0.21
C LYS A 84 22.57 9.45 0.83
N TYR A 85 22.12 8.85 1.92
CA TYR A 85 20.81 9.11 2.52
C TYR A 85 20.86 9.88 3.84
N ARG A 86 22.07 10.24 4.28
CA ARG A 86 22.33 10.70 5.66
C ARG A 86 21.52 11.93 6.07
N ASP A 87 21.18 12.80 5.12
CA ASP A 87 20.48 14.07 5.34
C ASP A 87 18.98 13.97 4.97
N ASP A 88 18.48 12.77 4.68
CA ASP A 88 17.13 12.54 4.15
C ASP A 88 16.14 11.99 5.19
N VAL A 89 14.85 12.09 4.85
CA VAL A 89 13.76 11.49 5.59
C VAL A 89 13.37 10.16 4.95
N LEU A 90 13.13 9.13 5.77
CA LEU A 90 12.54 7.86 5.35
C LEU A 90 11.18 7.65 6.01
N LEU A 91 10.16 7.30 5.22
CA LEU A 91 8.89 6.80 5.72
C LEU A 91 8.86 5.27 5.57
N VAL A 92 8.59 4.58 6.67
CA VAL A 92 8.47 3.12 6.73
C VAL A 92 7.00 2.75 6.95
N ALA A 93 6.32 2.38 5.87
CA ALA A 93 4.90 2.05 5.84
C ALA A 93 4.62 0.57 6.19
N GLY A 94 5.06 0.18 7.39
CA GLY A 94 4.76 -1.11 8.02
C GLY A 94 5.48 -2.33 7.45
N ASP A 95 5.25 -3.45 8.14
CA ASP A 95 5.82 -4.77 7.89
C ASP A 95 7.36 -4.75 7.86
N VAL A 96 7.94 -4.24 8.94
CA VAL A 96 9.38 -4.20 9.16
C VAL A 96 9.89 -5.60 9.48
N ALA A 97 9.35 -6.21 10.54
CA ALA A 97 9.71 -7.54 10.99
C ALA A 97 8.62 -8.14 11.90
N GLU A 98 8.43 -9.45 11.80
CA GLU A 98 7.62 -10.23 12.71
C GLU A 98 8.23 -10.32 14.12
N THR A 99 9.56 -10.40 14.25
CA THR A 99 10.19 -10.48 15.58
C THR A 99 10.66 -9.13 16.11
N TYR A 100 10.49 -8.88 17.40
CA TYR A 100 10.88 -7.66 18.09
C TYR A 100 12.38 -7.37 17.96
N SER A 101 13.22 -8.39 18.07
CA SER A 101 14.67 -8.24 17.95
C SER A 101 15.10 -7.80 16.54
N ASN A 102 14.50 -8.39 15.49
CA ASN A 102 14.76 -7.97 14.12
C ASN A 102 14.18 -6.58 13.83
N PHE A 103 13.02 -6.26 14.40
CA PHE A 103 12.45 -4.91 14.32
C PHE A 103 13.43 -3.87 14.86
N VAL A 104 13.88 -4.02 16.11
CA VAL A 104 14.81 -3.08 16.76
C VAL A 104 16.10 -2.95 15.94
N SER A 105 16.66 -4.08 15.50
CA SER A 105 17.90 -4.09 14.70
C SER A 105 17.71 -3.35 13.37
N THR A 106 16.57 -3.56 12.71
CA THR A 106 16.25 -2.90 11.43
C THR A 106 16.09 -1.40 11.61
N MET A 107 15.33 -0.98 12.63
CA MET A 107 15.06 0.43 12.89
C MET A 107 16.33 1.19 13.30
N ALA A 108 17.22 0.55 14.07
CA ALA A 108 18.53 1.11 14.39
C ALA A 108 19.39 1.31 13.12
N LEU A 109 19.44 0.32 12.22
CA LEU A 109 20.16 0.43 10.96
C LEU A 109 19.59 1.53 10.05
N LEU A 110 18.27 1.68 10.00
CA LEU A 110 17.64 2.74 9.22
C LEU A 110 17.93 4.12 9.83
N LYS A 111 17.89 4.26 11.15
CA LYS A 111 18.22 5.51 11.83
C LYS A 111 19.69 5.94 11.69
N ASP A 112 20.61 5.00 11.51
CA ASP A 112 22.02 5.27 11.20
C ASP A 112 22.23 5.78 9.76
N LYS A 113 21.30 5.48 8.85
CA LYS A 113 21.41 5.79 7.42
C LYS A 113 20.61 7.01 6.98
N PHE A 114 19.57 7.37 7.73
CA PHE A 114 18.66 8.48 7.46
C PHE A 114 18.55 9.41 8.67
N GLU A 115 18.56 10.72 8.41
CA GLU A 115 18.43 11.75 9.45
C GLU A 115 17.12 11.56 10.24
N ARG A 116 16.00 11.41 9.54
CA ARG A 116 14.68 11.14 10.16
C ARG A 116 14.09 9.86 9.60
N VAL A 117 13.49 9.06 10.47
CA VAL A 117 12.73 7.86 10.07
C VAL A 117 11.37 7.96 10.74
N PHE A 118 10.31 7.85 9.94
CA PHE A 118 8.93 7.76 10.40
C PHE A 118 8.40 6.33 10.23
N PHE A 119 7.56 5.88 11.16
CA PHE A 119 7.05 4.51 11.17
C PHE A 119 5.56 4.42 11.53
N VAL A 120 4.89 3.49 10.86
CA VAL A 120 3.58 2.93 11.24
C VAL A 120 3.66 1.39 11.20
N PRO A 121 3.02 0.67 12.11
CA PRO A 121 3.05 -0.78 12.13
C PRO A 121 2.20 -1.37 11.00
N GLY A 122 2.69 -2.47 10.43
CA GLY A 122 1.90 -3.37 9.59
C GLY A 122 1.39 -4.59 10.36
N ASN A 123 0.73 -5.51 9.66
CA ASN A 123 0.17 -6.70 10.31
C ASN A 123 1.27 -7.64 10.83
N HIS A 124 2.38 -7.81 10.09
CA HIS A 124 3.47 -8.65 10.52
C HIS A 124 4.14 -8.13 11.79
N ASP A 125 4.28 -6.80 11.91
CA ASP A 125 4.84 -6.19 13.12
C ASP A 125 4.01 -6.56 14.36
N LEU A 126 2.70 -6.78 14.19
CA LEU A 126 1.77 -7.13 15.28
C LEU A 126 1.53 -8.64 15.47
N TRP A 127 2.17 -9.50 14.68
CA TRP A 127 2.08 -10.95 14.88
C TRP A 127 2.84 -11.39 16.13
N CYS A 128 2.16 -12.10 17.04
CA CYS A 128 2.76 -12.61 18.27
C CYS A 128 3.23 -14.08 18.16
N ARG A 129 2.93 -14.78 17.05
CA ARG A 129 3.19 -16.23 16.93
C ARG A 129 4.66 -16.65 17.07
N ARG A 130 5.61 -15.78 16.74
CA ARG A 130 7.06 -16.05 16.90
C ARG A 130 7.65 -15.51 18.19
N GLU A 131 6.85 -14.77 18.96
CA GLU A 131 7.24 -14.20 20.24
C GLU A 131 6.89 -15.10 21.43
N GLY A 132 6.22 -16.24 21.18
CA GLY A 132 5.74 -17.12 22.24
C GLY A 132 4.78 -16.40 23.19
N ASP A 133 5.12 -16.43 24.48
CA ASP A 133 4.36 -15.82 25.57
C ASP A 133 5.00 -14.50 26.07
N ASN A 134 5.93 -13.92 25.30
CA ASN A 134 6.55 -12.63 25.64
C ASN A 134 5.57 -11.46 25.65
N TYR A 135 4.43 -11.62 24.96
CA TYR A 135 3.37 -10.63 24.87
C TYR A 135 2.02 -11.30 25.14
N LEU A 136 1.24 -10.64 25.99
CA LEU A 136 -0.16 -10.94 26.26
C LEU A 136 -0.97 -10.86 24.97
N ASP A 137 -0.83 -9.75 24.24
CA ASP A 137 -1.56 -9.49 23.01
C ASP A 137 -0.77 -8.62 22.00
N SER A 138 -1.36 -8.42 20.82
CA SER A 138 -0.79 -7.63 19.72
C SER A 138 -0.70 -6.14 20.04
N LEU A 139 -1.52 -5.61 20.95
CA LEU A 139 -1.46 -4.19 21.36
C LEU A 139 -0.31 -3.94 22.35
N GLU A 140 -0.07 -4.88 23.27
CA GLU A 140 1.13 -4.83 24.13
C GLU A 140 2.41 -4.88 23.29
N LYS A 141 2.44 -5.78 22.29
CA LYS A 141 3.56 -5.82 21.34
C LYS A 141 3.74 -4.48 20.62
N MET A 142 2.65 -3.91 20.10
CA MET A 142 2.68 -2.60 19.46
C MET A 142 3.25 -1.50 20.38
N SER A 143 2.87 -1.50 21.66
CA SER A 143 3.41 -0.57 22.65
C SER A 143 4.94 -0.70 22.76
N ASN A 144 5.46 -1.92 22.88
CA ASN A 144 6.89 -2.15 23.01
C ASN A 144 7.66 -1.77 21.73
N LEU A 145 7.06 -1.94 20.54
CA LEU A 145 7.65 -1.44 19.29
C LEU A 145 7.77 0.09 19.30
N TYR A 146 6.77 0.79 19.84
CA TYR A 146 6.84 2.24 19.97
C TYR A 146 7.82 2.73 21.03
N ASP A 147 7.97 2.01 22.14
CA ASP A 147 9.01 2.30 23.12
C ASP A 147 10.42 2.14 22.51
N ALA A 148 10.61 1.13 21.65
CA ALA A 148 11.84 0.98 20.88
C ALA A 148 12.04 2.12 19.88
N CYS A 149 11.00 2.51 19.12
CA CYS A 149 11.06 3.65 18.21
C CYS A 149 11.46 4.93 18.95
N SER A 150 10.83 5.21 20.09
CA SER A 150 11.14 6.36 20.95
C SER A 150 12.62 6.34 21.39
N SER A 151 13.10 5.18 21.85
CA SER A 151 14.50 5.01 22.29
C SER A 151 15.51 5.19 21.15
N LEU A 152 15.13 4.88 19.92
CA LEU A 152 15.96 5.02 18.71
C LEU A 152 15.82 6.39 18.01
N GLY A 153 14.90 7.24 18.46
CA GLY A 153 14.58 8.51 17.79
C GLY A 153 13.86 8.33 16.44
N VAL A 154 13.07 7.26 16.30
CA VAL A 154 12.13 7.06 15.18
C VAL A 154 10.81 7.77 15.50
N ASP A 155 10.33 8.56 14.55
CA ASP A 155 9.08 9.30 14.67
C ASP A 155 7.85 8.42 14.40
N THR A 156 6.85 8.53 15.25
CA THR A 156 5.58 7.78 15.14
C THR A 156 4.37 8.69 15.26
N ASN A 157 4.60 10.01 15.29
CA ASN A 157 3.58 11.05 15.37
C ASN A 157 3.77 12.05 14.21
N PRO A 158 2.76 12.88 13.88
CA PRO A 158 2.88 13.85 12.81
C PRO A 158 3.92 14.93 13.09
N ALA A 159 4.53 15.43 12.02
CA ALA A 159 5.57 16.47 12.10
C ALA A 159 5.47 17.44 10.91
N ILE A 160 6.01 18.64 11.11
CA ILE A 160 6.23 19.63 10.05
C ILE A 160 7.72 19.74 9.79
N LEU A 161 8.16 19.45 8.57
CA LEU A 161 9.56 19.55 8.14
C LEU A 161 9.66 20.54 6.98
N ASN A 162 10.25 21.71 7.19
CA ASN A 162 10.43 22.74 6.15
C ASN A 162 9.14 23.07 5.37
N GLY A 163 7.99 23.14 6.07
CA GLY A 163 6.68 23.42 5.45
C GLY A 163 5.99 22.20 4.80
N LEU A 164 6.59 21.00 4.91
CA LEU A 164 5.98 19.72 4.54
C LEU A 164 5.37 19.06 5.79
N GLY A 165 4.09 18.72 5.73
CA GLY A 165 3.44 17.92 6.77
C GLY A 165 3.61 16.43 6.52
N ILE A 166 4.09 15.68 7.51
CA ILE A 166 4.18 14.21 7.48
C ILE A 166 3.22 13.67 8.54
N VAL A 167 2.34 12.75 8.15
CA VAL A 167 1.26 12.24 9.01
C VAL A 167 1.22 10.70 8.97
N PRO A 168 1.80 10.01 9.97
CA PRO A 168 1.58 8.57 10.17
C PRO A 168 0.13 8.30 10.56
N LEU A 169 -0.48 7.29 9.95
CA LEU A 169 -1.85 6.86 10.20
C LEU A 169 -1.91 5.39 10.63
N PHE A 170 -2.47 5.17 11.82
CA PHE A 170 -2.92 3.87 12.26
C PHE A 170 -4.07 3.40 11.38
N SER A 171 -4.03 2.14 10.98
CA SER A 171 -5.06 1.54 10.15
C SER A 171 -5.11 0.02 10.34
N TRP A 172 -6.26 -0.55 10.00
CA TRP A 172 -6.47 -1.99 9.84
C TRP A 172 -7.51 -2.22 8.74
N TYR A 173 -7.78 -3.48 8.42
CA TYR A 173 -8.76 -3.86 7.40
C TYR A 173 -10.11 -4.32 7.97
N HIS A 174 -11.12 -4.39 7.09
CA HIS A 174 -12.35 -5.14 7.33
C HIS A 174 -12.83 -5.85 6.07
N GLU A 175 -13.53 -6.98 6.22
CA GLU A 175 -13.97 -7.82 5.10
C GLU A 175 -14.87 -7.09 4.10
N SER A 176 -15.74 -6.19 4.58
CA SER A 176 -16.68 -5.45 3.73
C SER A 176 -16.04 -4.35 2.87
N PHE A 177 -14.72 -4.14 2.97
CA PHE A 177 -13.98 -3.24 2.09
C PHE A 177 -14.01 -3.74 0.63
N ASP A 178 -14.10 -5.06 0.44
CA ASP A 178 -14.36 -5.66 -0.85
C ASP A 178 -15.85 -5.54 -1.21
N THR A 179 -16.16 -4.54 -2.03
CA THR A 179 -17.53 -4.28 -2.52
C THR A 179 -17.84 -5.01 -3.83
N GLU A 180 -16.86 -5.67 -4.44
CA GLU A 180 -17.04 -6.44 -5.67
C GLU A 180 -17.56 -7.85 -5.38
N MET A 181 -18.27 -8.44 -6.34
CA MET A 181 -18.73 -9.83 -6.21
C MET A 181 -17.55 -10.81 -6.13
N ASP A 182 -17.75 -11.93 -5.42
CA ASP A 182 -16.78 -13.02 -5.40
C ASP A 182 -16.74 -13.73 -6.77
N ILE A 183 -15.57 -14.29 -7.11
CA ILE A 183 -15.43 -15.08 -8.33
C ILE A 183 -16.11 -16.44 -8.14
N GLU A 184 -17.15 -16.68 -8.91
CA GLU A 184 -17.87 -17.96 -8.95
C GLU A 184 -17.19 -18.99 -9.88
N GLY A 185 -17.55 -20.26 -9.72
CA GLY A 185 -17.12 -21.36 -10.61
C GLY A 185 -15.71 -21.91 -10.36
N ILE A 186 -14.96 -21.35 -9.40
CA ILE A 186 -13.67 -21.88 -8.94
C ILE A 186 -13.66 -22.07 -7.42
N ARG A 187 -12.95 -23.08 -6.93
CA ARG A 187 -12.77 -23.29 -5.49
C ARG A 187 -11.68 -22.35 -4.97
N VAL A 188 -12.07 -21.30 -4.28
CA VAL A 188 -11.16 -20.38 -3.59
C VAL A 188 -11.08 -20.75 -2.10
N PRO A 189 -9.88 -20.91 -1.52
CA PRO A 189 -9.71 -21.06 -0.07
C PRO A 189 -10.44 -19.98 0.74
N SER A 190 -10.85 -20.28 1.98
CA SER A 190 -11.42 -19.29 2.90
C SER A 190 -10.35 -18.33 3.43
N LEU A 191 -10.79 -17.16 3.93
CA LEU A 191 -9.91 -16.19 4.57
C LEU A 191 -9.16 -16.81 5.75
N GLU A 192 -9.83 -17.60 6.58
CA GLU A 192 -9.23 -18.27 7.74
C GLU A 192 -8.06 -19.21 7.40
N MET A 193 -8.07 -19.82 6.20
CA MET A 193 -6.97 -20.69 5.76
C MET A 193 -5.77 -19.91 5.23
N VAL A 194 -5.97 -18.71 4.69
CA VAL A 194 -4.95 -17.95 3.94
C VAL A 194 -4.41 -16.77 4.74
N CYS A 195 -5.29 -16.02 5.39
CA CYS A 195 -4.93 -14.87 6.19
C CYS A 195 -4.34 -15.33 7.53
N LYS A 196 -3.03 -15.16 7.68
CA LYS A 196 -2.33 -15.58 8.90
C LYS A 196 -2.64 -14.68 10.08
N ASP A 197 -3.08 -13.45 9.85
CA ASP A 197 -3.41 -12.47 10.88
C ASP A 197 -4.40 -13.04 11.90
N PHE A 198 -5.38 -13.82 11.43
CA PHE A 198 -6.42 -14.42 12.29
C PHE A 198 -5.88 -15.37 13.36
N HIS A 199 -4.70 -15.95 13.14
CA HIS A 199 -4.05 -16.87 14.07
C HIS A 199 -2.76 -16.32 14.66
N ALA A 200 -2.17 -15.32 14.01
CA ALA A 200 -0.88 -14.75 14.39
C ALA A 200 -1.03 -13.52 15.29
N CYS A 201 -2.09 -12.74 15.12
CA CYS A 201 -2.45 -11.68 16.04
C CYS A 201 -3.21 -12.25 17.25
N LYS A 202 -3.02 -11.61 18.40
CA LYS A 202 -3.77 -11.86 19.63
C LYS A 202 -4.48 -10.55 19.97
N TRP A 203 -5.80 -10.56 20.05
CA TRP A 203 -6.57 -9.35 20.34
C TRP A 203 -7.24 -9.45 21.72
N PRO A 204 -7.36 -8.33 22.45
CA PRO A 204 -8.25 -8.23 23.61
C PRO A 204 -9.68 -8.67 23.29
N ALA A 205 -10.44 -9.09 24.31
CA ALA A 205 -11.76 -9.71 24.12
C ALA A 205 -12.82 -8.79 23.47
N ASP A 206 -12.63 -7.48 23.51
CA ASP A 206 -13.48 -6.46 22.89
C ASP A 206 -13.14 -6.18 21.42
N LEU A 207 -12.03 -6.72 20.92
CA LEU A 207 -11.58 -6.59 19.54
C LEU A 207 -11.68 -7.92 18.80
N SER A 208 -12.16 -7.87 17.55
CA SER A 208 -12.34 -9.06 16.72
C SER A 208 -11.91 -8.81 15.28
N ASN A 209 -11.39 -9.88 14.65
CA ASN A 209 -11.13 -9.91 13.22
C ASN A 209 -12.41 -9.87 12.37
N GLU A 210 -13.58 -10.07 12.99
CA GLU A 210 -14.88 -10.02 12.32
C GLU A 210 -15.43 -8.59 12.26
N GLY A 211 -16.12 -8.29 11.16
CA GLY A 211 -16.75 -6.99 10.96
C GLY A 211 -15.74 -5.85 10.86
N THR A 212 -16.05 -4.71 11.47
CA THR A 212 -15.26 -3.46 11.36
C THR A 212 -14.52 -3.10 12.64
N SER A 213 -14.53 -3.96 13.66
CA SER A 213 -14.04 -3.65 15.03
C SER A 213 -12.58 -3.16 15.03
N LEU A 214 -11.66 -3.92 14.44
CA LEU A 214 -10.24 -3.52 14.38
C LEU A 214 -10.02 -2.26 13.54
N ALA A 215 -10.66 -2.16 12.37
CA ALA A 215 -10.52 -0.98 11.51
C ALA A 215 -10.97 0.30 12.23
N LEU A 216 -12.09 0.25 12.95
CA LEU A 216 -12.58 1.36 13.79
C LEU A 216 -11.63 1.68 14.94
N PHE A 217 -11.13 0.66 15.63
CA PHE A 217 -10.20 0.83 16.75
C PHE A 217 -8.93 1.57 16.30
N PHE A 218 -8.28 1.08 15.25
CA PHE A 218 -7.06 1.70 14.72
C PHE A 218 -7.32 3.08 14.11
N ASP A 219 -8.47 3.28 13.44
CA ASP A 219 -8.86 4.61 12.95
C ASP A 219 -8.99 5.62 14.10
N ALA A 220 -9.67 5.24 15.18
CA ALA A 220 -9.87 6.08 16.37
C ALA A 220 -8.56 6.44 17.09
N MET A 221 -7.53 5.59 17.03
CA MET A 221 -6.21 5.92 17.59
C MET A 221 -5.58 7.17 16.97
N ASN A 222 -5.97 7.53 15.74
CA ASN A 222 -5.46 8.72 15.07
C ASN A 222 -6.02 10.03 15.65
N GLU A 223 -7.10 9.98 16.44
CA GLU A 223 -7.69 11.18 17.07
C GLU A 223 -6.72 11.86 18.04
N LYS A 224 -5.76 11.12 18.62
CA LYS A 224 -4.71 11.70 19.47
C LYS A 224 -3.89 12.79 18.76
N ASN A 225 -3.87 12.78 17.43
CA ASN A 225 -3.06 13.65 16.59
C ASN A 225 -3.83 14.84 15.98
N HIS A 226 -5.11 15.03 16.32
CA HIS A 226 -5.99 16.01 15.66
C HIS A 226 -5.43 17.44 15.64
N LEU A 227 -4.90 17.95 16.77
CA LEU A 227 -4.36 19.31 16.86
C LEU A 227 -3.17 19.53 15.91
N MET A 228 -2.26 18.55 15.83
CA MET A 228 -1.10 18.65 14.95
C MET A 228 -1.50 18.53 13.47
N ILE A 229 -2.50 17.70 13.17
CA ILE A 229 -3.06 17.60 11.82
C ILE A 229 -3.71 18.92 11.39
N GLU A 230 -4.49 19.58 12.26
CA GLU A 230 -5.06 20.89 11.99
C GLU A 230 -3.98 21.96 11.76
N GLU A 231 -2.90 21.92 12.54
CA GLU A 231 -1.76 22.81 12.34
C GLU A 231 -1.07 22.56 10.99
N ILE A 232 -0.83 21.30 10.63
CA ILE A 232 -0.30 20.90 9.32
C ILE A 232 -1.20 21.44 8.20
N GLN A 233 -2.51 21.23 8.28
CA GLN A 233 -3.48 21.69 7.28
C GLN A 233 -3.50 23.22 7.13
N ARG A 234 -3.18 23.96 8.20
CA ARG A 234 -3.13 25.42 8.20
C ARG A 234 -1.81 25.98 7.67
N THR A 235 -0.70 25.27 7.88
CA THR A 235 0.65 25.82 7.70
C THR A 235 1.43 25.22 6.53
N CYS A 236 1.15 23.98 6.16
CA CYS A 236 1.90 23.25 5.15
C CYS A 236 1.25 23.37 3.77
N SER A 237 2.06 23.57 2.74
CA SER A 237 1.61 23.59 1.34
C SER A 237 1.52 22.20 0.74
N GLN A 238 2.17 21.21 1.35
CA GLN A 238 2.14 19.81 0.96
C GLN A 238 2.01 18.93 2.19
N ILE A 239 1.28 17.83 2.03
CA ILE A 239 1.05 16.84 3.09
C ILE A 239 1.35 15.46 2.52
N ILE A 240 2.12 14.67 3.25
CA ILE A 240 2.32 13.25 3.02
C ILE A 240 1.69 12.51 4.20
N THR A 241 0.58 11.80 3.94
CA THR A 241 0.07 10.82 4.89
C THR A 241 0.68 9.45 4.57
N PHE A 242 0.81 8.57 5.54
CA PHE A 242 1.17 7.18 5.25
C PHE A 242 0.55 6.21 6.24
N SER A 243 0.21 5.03 5.76
CA SER A 243 -0.40 3.94 6.52
C SER A 243 0.20 2.61 6.04
N HIS A 244 -0.11 1.49 6.68
CA HIS A 244 0.31 0.20 6.11
C HIS A 244 -0.71 -0.34 5.11
N PHE A 245 -2.00 -0.29 5.47
CA PHE A 245 -3.08 -0.89 4.69
C PHE A 245 -3.47 -0.08 3.45
N VAL A 246 -4.09 -0.76 2.49
CA VAL A 246 -4.52 -0.17 1.23
C VAL A 246 -5.69 0.78 1.49
N PRO A 247 -5.59 2.07 1.10
CA PRO A 247 -6.61 3.05 1.43
C PRO A 247 -7.80 3.04 0.49
N ARG A 248 -7.70 2.36 -0.66
CA ARG A 248 -8.71 2.39 -1.73
C ARG A 248 -8.70 1.09 -2.52
N LEU A 249 -9.89 0.56 -2.82
CA LEU A 249 -10.03 -0.69 -3.55
C LEU A 249 -9.42 -0.61 -4.96
N GLU A 250 -9.46 0.56 -5.60
CA GLU A 250 -8.89 0.80 -6.94
C GLU A 250 -7.35 0.67 -6.99
N LEU A 251 -6.69 0.65 -5.83
CA LEU A 251 -5.25 0.41 -5.69
C LEU A 251 -4.91 -1.07 -5.52
N CYS A 252 -5.89 -1.96 -5.64
CA CYS A 252 -5.70 -3.40 -5.73
C CYS A 252 -5.99 -3.85 -7.18
N PRO A 253 -5.16 -4.73 -7.78
CA PRO A 253 -5.48 -5.33 -9.06
C PRO A 253 -6.82 -6.07 -9.02
N GLU A 254 -7.51 -6.11 -10.15
CA GLU A 254 -8.78 -6.82 -10.29
C GLU A 254 -8.66 -8.30 -9.90
N LYS A 255 -9.69 -8.85 -9.26
CA LYS A 255 -9.67 -10.18 -8.61
C LYS A 255 -9.18 -11.32 -9.51
N ARG A 256 -9.46 -11.30 -10.81
CA ARG A 256 -9.04 -12.36 -11.75
C ARG A 256 -7.55 -12.31 -12.07
N MET A 257 -6.87 -11.21 -11.74
CA MET A 257 -5.42 -11.06 -11.86
C MET A 257 -4.67 -11.47 -10.59
N LEU A 258 -5.37 -11.76 -9.51
CA LEU A 258 -4.79 -12.12 -8.22
C LEU A 258 -4.59 -13.64 -8.11
N PHE A 259 -3.49 -14.06 -7.48
CA PHE A 259 -3.31 -15.46 -7.06
C PHE A 259 -4.37 -15.88 -6.03
N TYR A 260 -4.86 -14.93 -5.24
CA TYR A 260 -5.92 -15.14 -4.27
C TYR A 260 -7.04 -14.10 -4.47
N PRO A 261 -8.15 -14.46 -5.14
CA PRO A 261 -9.23 -13.53 -5.47
C PRO A 261 -9.93 -12.87 -4.28
N LYS A 262 -9.82 -13.44 -3.07
CA LYS A 262 -10.41 -12.89 -1.85
C LYS A 262 -9.46 -11.95 -1.10
N LEU A 263 -8.27 -11.66 -1.64
CA LEU A 263 -7.33 -10.71 -1.06
C LEU A 263 -7.97 -9.35 -0.73
N PRO A 264 -8.83 -8.73 -1.58
CA PRO A 264 -9.42 -7.43 -1.27
C PRO A 264 -10.19 -7.34 0.06
N LYS A 265 -10.61 -8.49 0.63
CA LYS A 265 -11.31 -8.56 1.92
C LYS A 265 -10.40 -8.33 3.13
N ILE A 266 -9.08 -8.34 2.96
CA ILE A 266 -8.12 -8.30 4.08
C ILE A 266 -7.01 -7.25 3.88
N ILE A 267 -7.22 -6.25 3.02
CA ILE A 267 -6.16 -5.30 2.65
C ILE A 267 -6.39 -3.87 3.11
N GLY A 268 -7.61 -3.47 3.47
CA GLY A 268 -7.95 -2.07 3.64
C GLY A 268 -9.29 -1.83 4.34
N SER A 269 -9.61 -0.55 4.55
CA SER A 269 -10.86 -0.12 5.17
C SER A 269 -11.33 1.23 4.64
N ASP A 270 -12.64 1.44 4.65
CA ASP A 270 -13.26 2.71 4.25
C ASP A 270 -12.97 3.83 5.27
N TYR A 271 -12.74 3.48 6.53
CA TYR A 271 -12.34 4.43 7.58
C TYR A 271 -11.02 5.12 7.25
N LEU A 272 -10.04 4.36 6.76
CA LEU A 272 -8.75 4.89 6.33
C LEU A 272 -8.91 5.86 5.14
N GLU A 273 -9.73 5.50 4.13
CA GLU A 273 -10.03 6.38 2.99
C GLU A 273 -10.60 7.72 3.46
N HIS A 274 -11.64 7.67 4.29
CA HIS A 274 -12.30 8.85 4.82
C HIS A 274 -11.35 9.74 5.62
N ARG A 275 -10.46 9.14 6.43
CA ARG A 275 -9.45 9.88 7.21
C ARG A 275 -8.45 10.58 6.30
N ILE A 276 -7.91 9.87 5.30
CA ILE A 276 -6.99 10.44 4.31
C ILE A 276 -7.67 11.60 3.59
N ARG A 277 -8.91 11.43 3.13
CA ARG A 277 -9.68 12.50 2.48
C ARG A 277 -9.92 13.70 3.36
N SER A 278 -10.18 13.48 4.65
CA SER A 278 -10.34 14.56 5.62
C SER A 278 -9.06 15.38 5.76
N ILE A 279 -7.91 14.70 5.89
CA ILE A 279 -6.60 15.35 6.05
C ILE A 279 -6.22 16.14 4.80
N HIS A 280 -6.43 15.57 3.62
CA HIS A 280 -6.11 16.20 2.33
C HIS A 280 -7.22 17.13 1.82
N ARG A 281 -8.23 17.44 2.63
CA ARG A 281 -9.36 18.30 2.22
C ARG A 281 -8.84 19.70 1.89
N ARG A 282 -9.04 20.11 0.65
CA ARG A 282 -8.50 21.35 0.05
C ARG A 282 -9.09 22.59 0.72
N SER A 283 -8.32 23.26 1.58
CA SER A 283 -8.74 24.52 2.20
C SER A 283 -8.46 25.76 1.33
N LYS A 284 -7.60 25.65 0.30
CA LYS A 284 -7.38 26.63 -0.78
C LYS A 284 -6.52 26.00 -1.89
N GLU A 285 -6.41 26.67 -3.03
CA GLU A 285 -5.79 26.17 -4.26
C GLU A 285 -4.41 25.49 -4.06
N SER A 286 -4.26 24.31 -4.66
CA SER A 286 -2.98 23.61 -4.92
C SER A 286 -2.19 22.99 -3.73
N ILE A 287 -2.86 22.40 -2.72
CA ILE A 287 -2.18 21.42 -1.87
C ILE A 287 -1.97 20.13 -2.69
N SER A 288 -0.71 19.77 -2.93
CA SER A 288 -0.35 18.46 -3.50
C SER A 288 -0.36 17.43 -2.37
N GLY A 289 -1.36 16.54 -2.37
CA GLY A 289 -1.49 15.47 -1.39
C GLY A 289 -0.83 14.17 -1.87
N CYS A 290 -0.06 13.53 -1.00
CA CYS A 290 0.48 12.19 -1.22
C CYS A 290 0.06 11.26 -0.09
N HIS A 291 -0.26 10.01 -0.42
CA HIS A 291 -0.45 8.94 0.54
C HIS A 291 0.45 7.75 0.22
N VAL A 292 1.22 7.28 1.21
CA VAL A 292 2.12 6.13 1.07
C VAL A 292 1.53 4.93 1.81
N PHE A 293 1.60 3.74 1.22
CA PHE A 293 1.06 2.52 1.81
C PHE A 293 1.92 1.27 1.51
N GLY A 294 1.51 0.10 2.00
CA GLY A 294 2.22 -1.18 1.88
C GLY A 294 1.27 -2.38 1.72
N HIS A 295 1.58 -3.47 2.43
CA HIS A 295 0.75 -4.65 2.67
C HIS A 295 0.59 -5.62 1.49
N THR A 296 0.19 -5.15 0.31
CA THR A 296 -0.13 -6.05 -0.82
C THR A 296 1.07 -6.49 -1.64
N HIS A 297 2.25 -5.90 -1.38
CA HIS A 297 3.48 -6.08 -2.16
C HIS A 297 3.38 -5.69 -3.65
N PHE A 298 2.29 -5.02 -4.06
CA PHE A 298 2.16 -4.42 -5.37
C PHE A 298 2.85 -3.06 -5.41
N CYS A 299 3.44 -2.72 -6.56
CA CYS A 299 4.14 -1.46 -6.69
C CYS A 299 3.24 -0.51 -7.44
N TRP A 300 2.87 0.58 -6.77
CA TRP A 300 1.88 1.53 -7.22
C TRP A 300 2.45 2.94 -7.18
N ASP A 301 2.15 3.70 -8.23
CA ASP A 301 2.30 5.15 -8.27
C ASP A 301 1.17 5.67 -9.15
N HIS A 302 0.10 6.14 -8.51
CA HIS A 302 -1.11 6.53 -9.21
C HIS A 302 -1.83 7.67 -8.50
N THR A 303 -2.46 8.57 -9.26
CA THR A 303 -3.21 9.71 -8.71
C THR A 303 -4.70 9.48 -8.85
N LEU A 304 -5.42 9.46 -7.72
CA LEU A 304 -6.87 9.30 -7.66
C LEU A 304 -7.52 10.45 -6.90
N ASP A 305 -8.43 11.15 -7.58
CA ASP A 305 -9.11 12.38 -7.11
C ASP A 305 -8.15 13.37 -6.42
N GLY A 306 -7.03 13.65 -7.08
CA GLY A 306 -6.06 14.67 -6.67
C GLY A 306 -5.09 14.28 -5.57
N ILE A 307 -5.08 13.03 -5.10
CA ILE A 307 -4.08 12.49 -4.17
C ILE A 307 -3.21 11.48 -4.92
N ARG A 308 -1.88 11.63 -4.84
CA ARG A 308 -0.92 10.63 -5.34
C ARG A 308 -0.79 9.51 -4.31
N TYR A 309 -1.00 8.27 -4.73
CA TYR A 309 -0.87 7.08 -3.91
C TYR A 309 0.38 6.30 -4.34
N VAL A 310 1.27 6.03 -3.39
CA VAL A 310 2.55 5.36 -3.65
C VAL A 310 2.69 4.13 -2.77
N GLN A 311 3.00 2.99 -3.37
CA GLN A 311 3.38 1.76 -2.67
C GLN A 311 4.76 1.33 -3.16
N ALA A 312 5.75 1.33 -2.26
CA ALA A 312 7.15 1.00 -2.54
C ALA A 312 7.65 -0.18 -1.69
N PRO A 313 7.05 -1.37 -1.83
CA PRO A 313 7.32 -2.51 -0.98
C PRO A 313 8.66 -3.17 -1.33
N LEU A 314 9.49 -3.51 -0.34
CA LEU A 314 10.65 -4.39 -0.56
C LEU A 314 10.21 -5.84 -0.84
N ALA A 315 9.11 -6.25 -0.20
CA ALA A 315 8.44 -7.54 -0.29
C ALA A 315 9.30 -8.75 0.10
N TYR A 316 8.70 -9.95 0.04
CA TYR A 316 9.46 -11.17 0.29
C TYR A 316 10.53 -11.37 -0.79
N PRO A 317 11.71 -11.94 -0.45
CA PRO A 317 12.77 -12.10 -1.43
C PRO A 317 12.37 -12.91 -2.68
N ARG A 318 11.50 -13.93 -2.50
CA ARG A 318 10.98 -14.74 -3.61
C ARG A 318 10.09 -13.95 -4.57
N GLU A 319 9.36 -12.96 -4.08
CA GLU A 319 8.51 -12.09 -4.88
C GLU A 319 9.35 -11.02 -5.57
N ARG A 320 10.28 -10.41 -4.83
CA ARG A 320 11.23 -9.43 -5.37
C ARG A 320 12.03 -10.00 -6.55
N LYS A 321 12.51 -11.25 -6.46
CA LYS A 321 13.20 -11.98 -7.55
C LYS A 321 12.36 -12.13 -8.83
N ARG A 322 11.03 -12.02 -8.75
CA ARG A 322 10.12 -12.10 -9.92
C ARG A 322 9.85 -10.74 -10.56
N ARG A 323 10.25 -9.64 -9.91
CA ARG A 323 10.11 -8.29 -10.46
C ARG A 323 11.14 -8.06 -11.57
N MET A 324 10.86 -7.07 -12.41
CA MET A 324 11.81 -6.66 -13.45
C MET A 324 13.15 -6.28 -12.80
N ASN A 325 14.25 -6.84 -13.31
CA ASN A 325 15.61 -6.67 -12.80
C ASN A 325 15.80 -7.03 -11.30
N GLY A 326 14.95 -7.89 -10.74
CA GLY A 326 15.04 -8.26 -9.32
C GLY A 326 14.72 -7.11 -8.36
N GLY A 327 14.29 -5.94 -8.85
CA GLY A 327 13.97 -4.79 -8.01
C GLY A 327 15.14 -4.26 -7.17
N GLU A 328 16.38 -4.32 -7.67
CA GLU A 328 17.55 -3.88 -6.90
C GLU A 328 17.78 -2.35 -6.95
N ASP A 329 17.47 -1.69 -8.08
CA ASP A 329 17.88 -0.28 -8.31
C ASP A 329 16.85 0.81 -7.96
N TRP A 330 15.64 0.42 -7.58
CA TRP A 330 14.49 1.33 -7.44
C TRP A 330 14.13 1.74 -6.00
N LEU A 331 14.77 1.16 -5.00
CA LEU A 331 14.50 1.42 -3.58
C LEU A 331 15.79 1.86 -2.87
N PRO A 332 15.71 2.76 -1.87
CA PRO A 332 14.54 3.48 -1.38
C PRO A 332 13.97 4.46 -2.43
N PHE A 333 12.65 4.60 -2.51
CA PHE A 333 11.98 5.40 -3.56
C PHE A 333 11.76 6.84 -3.11
N CYS A 334 12.30 7.82 -3.85
CA CYS A 334 12.12 9.23 -3.53
C CYS A 334 10.76 9.74 -4.03
N ILE A 335 9.92 10.25 -3.13
CA ILE A 335 8.58 10.76 -3.47
C ILE A 335 8.47 12.29 -3.39
N TYR A 336 9.43 12.94 -2.75
CA TYR A 336 9.48 14.38 -2.55
C TYR A 336 10.92 14.86 -2.55
N CYS A 337 11.19 15.98 -3.22
CA CYS A 337 12.47 16.68 -3.22
C CYS A 337 12.16 18.17 -3.32
N ASN A 338 12.61 18.96 -2.34
CA ASN A 338 12.49 20.42 -2.39
C ASN A 338 13.74 21.03 -3.02
N GLY A 339 13.91 20.82 -4.33
CA GLY A 339 14.85 21.58 -5.15
C GLY A 339 14.16 22.84 -5.63
N ARG A 340 14.84 24.00 -5.57
CA ARG A 340 14.33 25.23 -6.18
C ARG A 340 13.91 24.90 -7.61
N SER A 341 12.62 25.08 -7.91
CA SER A 341 12.20 25.28 -9.30
C SER A 341 13.01 26.44 -9.83
N ASP A 342 13.93 26.18 -10.76
CA ASP A 342 14.58 27.21 -11.55
C ASP A 342 13.49 28.11 -12.12
N GLY A 343 13.49 29.36 -11.65
CA GLY A 343 12.69 30.40 -12.23
C GLY A 343 13.30 30.83 -13.54
N SER A 344 12.58 30.60 -14.64
CA SER A 344 12.45 31.50 -15.79
C SER A 344 11.45 30.94 -16.80
#